data_AF-A0A938DR05-F1
#
_entry.id   AF-A0A938DR05-F1
#
_cell.length_a   1.000
_cell.length_b   1.000
_cell.length_c   1.000
_cell.angle_alpha   90.00
_cell.angle_beta   90.00
_cell.angle_gamma   90.00
#
_symmetry.space_group_name_H-M   'P 1'
#
loop_
_entity.id
_entity.type
_entity.pdbx_description
1 polymer ?
#
loop_
_entity_poly.entity_id
_entity_poly.type
_entity_poly.pdbx_seq_one_letter_code
_entity_poly.pdbx_strand_id
1 'polypeptide(L)'
;MDRPTDGPPEQDGNVGVPQRVPDAPPTLPSRTAFLVAFLSILLAGIFGGIIGYGLGDISSDGDGGLQPLLWAVTGALVAGGGVGIVAILVLRAQAEWRQTPPPPAPEAPEDPTQPPASA
;
A
#
# COMPACT_ATOMS: atom_id res chain seq x y z
N MET A 1 40.41 -47.85 -28.38
CA MET A 1 41.17 -46.59 -28.55
C MET A 1 40.20 -45.44 -28.70
N ASP A 2 39.47 -45.19 -27.62
CA ASP A 2 39.24 -43.90 -26.97
C ASP A 2 39.16 -42.67 -27.88
N ARG A 3 37.98 -42.05 -27.93
CA ARG A 3 37.91 -40.59 -27.85
C ARG A 3 37.75 -40.22 -26.38
N PRO A 4 38.82 -39.76 -25.71
CA PRO A 4 38.70 -38.89 -24.55
C PRO A 4 38.38 -37.47 -25.05
N THR A 5 37.56 -36.74 -24.29
CA THR A 5 37.08 -35.37 -24.50
C THR A 5 36.07 -35.27 -25.67
N ASP A 6 34.80 -34.98 -25.44
CA ASP A 6 34.32 -33.79 -24.72
C ASP A 6 33.12 -34.16 -23.84
N GLY A 7 33.23 -33.92 -22.53
CA GLY A 7 32.02 -33.78 -21.72
C GLY A 7 31.21 -32.60 -22.27
N PRO A 8 29.87 -32.62 -22.15
CA PRO A 8 29.08 -31.42 -22.42
C PRO A 8 29.69 -30.26 -21.62
N PRO A 9 29.74 -29.03 -22.19
CA PRO A 9 30.23 -27.88 -21.45
C PRO A 9 29.56 -27.90 -20.08
N GLU A 10 30.36 -27.80 -19.01
CA GLU A 10 29.86 -27.46 -17.69
C GLU A 10 28.90 -26.29 -17.92
N GLN A 11 27.61 -26.58 -17.86
CA GLN A 11 26.58 -25.56 -17.79
C GLN A 11 26.69 -25.08 -16.35
N ASP A 12 27.71 -24.24 -16.16
CA ASP A 12 27.96 -23.43 -15.01
C ASP A 12 26.62 -22.90 -14.52
N GLY A 13 26.32 -23.23 -13.26
CA GLY A 13 25.02 -23.13 -12.61
C GLY A 13 24.52 -21.70 -12.39
N ASN A 14 24.64 -20.86 -13.40
CA ASN A 14 24.02 -19.54 -13.49
C ASN A 14 22.86 -19.58 -14.49
N VAL A 15 21.98 -20.58 -14.33
CA VAL A 15 20.58 -20.41 -14.73
C VAL A 15 20.10 -19.23 -13.91
N GLY A 16 19.94 -18.08 -14.55
CA GLY A 16 19.53 -16.84 -13.90
C GLY A 16 18.20 -17.08 -13.20
N VAL A 17 18.26 -17.43 -11.92
CA VAL A 17 17.13 -17.30 -11.01
C VAL A 17 16.68 -15.84 -11.19
N PRO A 18 15.42 -15.55 -11.50
CA PRO A 18 14.93 -14.19 -11.48
C PRO A 18 15.18 -13.67 -10.06
N GLN A 19 16.29 -12.96 -9.87
CA GLN A 19 16.59 -12.21 -8.68
C GLN A 19 15.44 -11.22 -8.58
N ARG A 20 14.48 -11.50 -7.69
CA ARG A 20 13.53 -10.49 -7.23
C ARG A 20 14.40 -9.43 -6.58
N VAL A 21 14.82 -8.43 -7.35
CA VAL A 21 15.67 -7.32 -6.96
C VAL A 21 15.28 -6.90 -5.55
N PRO A 22 16.04 -7.28 -4.51
CA PRO A 22 16.01 -6.56 -3.26
C PRO A 22 16.60 -5.19 -3.59
N ASP A 23 16.01 -4.13 -3.07
CA ASP A 23 16.40 -2.73 -3.30
C ASP A 23 15.75 -2.07 -4.53
N ALA A 24 14.41 -2.10 -4.59
CA ALA A 24 13.73 -0.95 -5.16
C ALA A 24 14.13 0.28 -4.29
N PRO A 25 14.78 1.32 -4.86
CA PRO A 25 15.02 2.56 -4.13
C PRO A 25 13.68 3.04 -3.57
N PRO A 26 13.63 3.64 -2.37
CA PRO A 26 12.36 4.04 -1.77
C PRO A 26 11.63 4.93 -2.79
N THR A 27 10.60 4.37 -3.42
CA THR A 27 9.70 5.09 -4.29
C THR A 27 8.98 6.02 -3.36
N LEU A 28 9.52 7.23 -3.20
CA LEU A 28 8.99 8.26 -2.31
C LEU A 28 7.48 8.31 -2.58
N PRO A 29 6.66 7.80 -1.65
CA PRO A 29 5.29 7.50 -1.97
C PRO A 29 4.59 8.85 -2.22
N SER A 30 3.68 8.86 -3.20
CA SER A 30 3.09 10.06 -3.81
C SER A 30 2.85 11.18 -2.79
N ARG A 31 3.72 12.21 -2.80
CA ARG A 31 3.67 13.31 -1.83
C ARG A 31 2.33 14.05 -1.87
N THR A 32 1.75 14.18 -3.05
CA THR A 32 0.44 14.81 -3.25
C THR A 32 -0.69 13.98 -2.64
N ALA A 33 -0.62 12.65 -2.69
CA ALA A 33 -1.62 11.79 -2.08
C ALA A 33 -1.60 11.87 -0.55
N PHE A 34 -0.40 11.88 0.06
CA PHE A 34 -0.28 12.13 1.50
C PHE A 34 -0.78 13.50 1.90
N LEU A 35 -0.47 14.53 1.10
CA LEU A 35 -0.92 15.89 1.39
C LEU A 35 -2.44 15.97 1.40
N VAL A 36 -3.12 15.45 0.38
CA VAL A 36 -4.59 15.44 0.33
C VAL A 36 -5.19 14.62 1.48
N ALA A 37 -4.62 13.45 1.80
CA ALA A 37 -5.05 12.64 2.94
C ALA A 37 -4.93 13.42 4.26
N PHE A 38 -3.77 14.04 4.50
CA PHE A 38 -3.52 14.83 5.69
C PHE A 38 -4.46 16.03 5.79
N LEU A 39 -4.65 16.80 4.70
CA LEU A 39 -5.59 17.92 4.68
C LEU A 39 -7.02 17.46 4.98
N SER A 40 -7.42 16.30 4.45
CA SER A 40 -8.76 15.74 4.69
C SER A 40 -8.95 15.37 6.17
N ILE A 41 -7.93 14.76 6.79
CA ILE A 41 -7.96 14.38 8.21
C ILE A 41 -8.02 15.63 9.10
N LEU A 42 -7.20 16.65 8.80
CA LEU A 42 -7.22 17.91 9.55
C LEU A 42 -8.58 18.60 9.43
N LEU A 43 -9.11 18.71 8.21
CA LEU A 43 -10.39 19.35 7.96
C LEU A 43 -11.51 18.61 8.69
N ALA A 44 -11.53 17.28 8.62
CA ALA A 44 -12.48 16.45 9.36
C ALA A 44 -12.36 16.63 10.88
N GLY A 45 -11.14 16.68 11.42
CA GLY A 45 -10.89 16.93 12.84
C GLY A 45 -11.39 18.31 13.29
N ILE A 46 -11.17 19.36 12.48
CA ILE A 46 -11.66 20.71 12.76
C ILE A 46 -13.19 20.71 12.81
N PHE A 47 -13.86 20.15 11.81
CA PHE A 47 -15.32 20.08 11.79
C PHE A 47 -15.88 19.21 12.94
N GLY A 48 -15.26 18.05 13.20
CA GLY A 48 -15.63 17.18 14.31
C GLY A 48 -15.47 17.86 15.66
N GLY A 49 -14.43 18.69 15.83
CA GLY A 49 -14.21 19.49 17.03
C GLY A 49 -15.23 20.61 17.22
N ILE A 50 -15.57 21.34 16.14
CA ILE A 50 -16.61 22.39 16.17
C ILE A 50 -17.97 21.78 16.55
N ILE A 51 -18.34 20.67 15.90
CA ILE A 51 -19.59 19.96 16.18
C ILE A 51 -19.59 19.40 17.62
N GLY A 52 -18.47 18.79 18.03
CA GLY A 52 -18.30 18.26 19.38
C GLY A 52 -18.38 19.34 20.46
N TYR A 53 -17.82 20.52 20.23
CA TYR A 53 -17.95 21.66 21.14
C TYR A 53 -19.41 22.04 21.33
N GLY A 54 -20.16 22.20 20.23
CA GLY A 54 -21.59 22.51 20.29
C GLY A 54 -22.39 21.44 21.05
N LEU A 55 -22.04 20.16 20.87
CA LEU A 55 -22.68 19.06 21.60
C LEU A 55 -22.36 19.09 23.10
N GLY A 56 -21.14 19.49 23.45
CA GLY A 56 -20.75 19.63 24.85
C GLY A 56 -21.34 20.87 25.50
N ASP A 57 -21.47 21.97 24.76
CA ASP A 57 -22.11 23.20 25.20
C ASP A 57 -23.58 22.97 25.57
N ILE A 58 -24.35 22.24 24.74
CA ILE A 58 -25.74 21.86 25.07
C ILE A 58 -25.84 20.86 26.23
N SER A 59 -24.76 20.13 26.52
CA SER A 59 -24.73 19.12 27.58
C SER A 59 -24.31 19.69 28.93
N SER A 60 -23.72 20.89 28.93
CA SER A 60 -23.43 21.68 30.12
C SER A 60 -24.57 22.67 30.35
N ASP A 61 -25.28 22.59 31.49
CA ASP A 61 -26.39 23.48 31.86
C ASP A 61 -25.96 24.93 32.16
N GLY A 62 -25.00 25.48 31.41
CA GLY A 62 -24.45 26.82 31.61
C GLY A 62 -23.36 26.93 32.66
N ASP A 63 -23.02 25.84 33.37
CA ASP A 63 -21.80 25.78 34.16
C ASP A 63 -20.60 25.71 33.21
N GLY A 64 -19.80 26.78 33.16
CA GLY A 64 -18.65 26.97 32.26
C GLY A 64 -17.47 26.03 32.51
N GLY A 65 -17.75 24.74 32.68
CA GLY A 65 -16.80 23.67 32.95
C GLY A 65 -16.07 23.18 31.71
N LEU A 66 -15.27 22.12 31.89
CA LEU A 66 -14.47 21.50 30.84
C LEU A 66 -15.27 20.57 29.92
N GLN A 67 -16.57 20.36 30.17
CA GLN A 67 -17.44 19.49 29.35
C GLN A 67 -17.41 19.85 27.85
N PRO A 68 -17.62 21.11 27.42
CA PRO A 68 -17.59 21.48 26.00
C PRO A 68 -16.27 21.13 25.32
N LEU A 69 -15.15 21.30 26.03
CA LEU A 69 -13.83 20.97 25.53
C LEU A 69 -13.61 19.45 25.43
N LEU A 70 -14.10 18.66 26.39
CA LEU A 70 -14.02 17.19 26.31
C LEU A 70 -14.77 16.67 25.09
N TRP A 71 -15.97 17.19 24.84
CA TRP A 71 -16.77 16.81 23.68
C TRP A 71 -16.16 17.30 22.36
N ALA A 72 -15.56 18.49 22.34
CA ALA A 72 -14.80 18.97 21.20
C ALA A 72 -13.62 18.03 20.86
N VAL A 73 -12.82 17.64 21.85
CA VAL A 73 -11.68 16.72 21.63
C VAL A 73 -12.18 15.36 21.18
N THR A 74 -13.23 14.83 21.81
CA THR A 74 -13.81 13.54 21.43
C THR A 74 -14.34 13.56 20.00
N GLY A 75 -15.08 14.60 19.62
CA GLY A 75 -15.59 14.78 18.26
C GLY A 75 -14.47 14.90 17.22
N ALA A 76 -13.40 15.66 17.52
CA ALA A 76 -12.24 15.78 16.66
C ALA A 76 -11.51 14.43 16.47
N LEU A 77 -11.33 13.66 17.54
CA LEU A 77 -10.67 12.35 17.50
C LEU A 77 -11.49 11.32 16.71
N VAL A 78 -12.81 11.28 16.90
CA VAL A 78 -13.69 10.34 16.18
C VAL A 78 -13.73 10.69 14.69
N ALA A 79 -13.94 11.96 14.34
CA ALA A 79 -14.00 12.40 12.95
C ALA A 79 -12.65 12.23 12.24
N GLY A 80 -11.56 12.72 12.85
CA GLY A 80 -10.21 12.60 12.31
C GLY A 80 -9.74 11.14 12.22
N GLY A 81 -10.05 10.33 13.23
CA GLY A 81 -9.75 8.90 13.25
C GLY A 81 -10.47 8.15 12.13
N GLY A 82 -11.77 8.39 11.94
CA GLY A 82 -12.54 7.78 10.87
C GLY A 82 -12.01 8.13 9.48
N VAL A 83 -11.76 9.41 9.22
CA VAL A 83 -11.17 9.86 7.94
C VAL A 83 -9.75 9.33 7.74
N GLY A 84 -8.96 9.20 8.82
CA GLY A 84 -7.64 8.59 8.77
C GLY A 84 -7.67 7.14 8.30
N ILE A 85 -8.60 6.34 8.82
CA ILE A 85 -8.78 4.94 8.39
C ILE A 85 -9.14 4.90 6.90
N VAL A 86 -10.15 5.67 6.47
CA VAL A 86 -10.56 5.72 5.06
C VAL A 86 -9.41 6.14 4.16
N ALA A 87 -8.66 7.17 4.55
CA ALA A 87 -7.50 7.63 3.79
C ALA A 87 -6.44 6.53 3.61
N ILE A 88 -6.14 5.79 4.68
CA ILE A 88 -5.22 4.64 4.61
C ILE A 88 -5.76 3.57 3.66
N LEU A 89 -7.05 3.22 3.77
CA LEU A 89 -7.67 2.22 2.89
C LEU A 89 -7.61 2.64 1.41
N VAL A 90 -7.88 3.91 1.12
CA VAL A 90 -7.75 4.46 -0.24
C VAL A 90 -6.31 4.36 -0.73
N LEU A 91 -5.34 4.79 0.07
CA LEU A 91 -3.92 4.69 -0.29
C LEU A 91 -3.48 3.23 -0.51
N ARG A 92 -3.99 2.30 0.30
CA ARG A 92 -3.75 0.86 0.16
C ARG A 92 -4.29 0.34 -1.16
N ALA A 93 -5.54 0.66 -1.49
CA ALA A 93 -6.11 0.31 -2.78
C ALA A 93 -5.25 0.87 -3.92
N GLN A 94 -4.87 2.16 -3.87
CA GLN A 94 -4.04 2.79 -4.89
C GLN A 94 -2.65 2.14 -5.05
N ALA A 95 -2.10 1.52 -4.00
CA ALA A 95 -0.83 0.80 -4.08
C ALA A 95 -0.98 -0.55 -4.79
N GLU A 96 -2.08 -1.28 -4.53
CA GLU A 96 -2.38 -2.57 -5.15
C GLU A 96 -2.57 -2.44 -6.67
N TRP A 97 -3.30 -1.42 -7.13
CA TRP A 97 -3.52 -1.18 -8.56
C TRP A 97 -2.25 -0.84 -9.34
N ARG A 98 -1.19 -0.34 -8.71
CA ARG A 98 0.07 0.01 -9.40
C ARG A 98 1.00 -1.18 -9.63
N GLN A 99 0.70 -2.34 -9.03
CA GLN A 99 1.58 -3.52 -9.06
C GLN A 99 1.25 -4.51 -10.19
N THR A 100 0.63 -4.07 -11.27
CA THR A 100 0.29 -4.96 -12.40
C THR A 100 1.57 -5.49 -13.07
N PRO A 101 1.84 -6.81 -13.04
CA PRO A 101 2.97 -7.39 -13.74
C PRO A 101 2.79 -7.26 -15.26
N PRO A 102 3.89 -7.15 -16.04
CA PRO A 102 3.82 -7.31 -17.49
C PRO A 102 3.11 -8.61 -17.86
N PRO A 103 2.26 -8.60 -18.91
CA PRO A 103 1.66 -9.83 -19.41
C PRO A 103 2.78 -10.82 -19.74
N PRO A 104 2.60 -12.13 -19.47
CA PRO A 104 3.56 -13.14 -19.90
C PRO A 104 3.79 -12.97 -21.40
N ALA A 105 5.04 -13.16 -21.84
CA ALA A 105 5.34 -13.18 -23.26
C ALA A 105 4.34 -14.12 -23.94
N PRO A 106 3.80 -13.77 -25.13
CA PRO A 106 2.97 -14.69 -25.90
C PRO A 106 3.73 -16.01 -25.93
N GLU A 107 3.07 -17.12 -25.55
CA GLU A 107 3.67 -18.45 -25.50
C GLU A 107 4.69 -18.57 -26.62
N ALA A 108 5.98 -18.65 -26.25
CA ALA A 108 6.99 -18.99 -27.22
C ALA A 108 6.46 -20.25 -27.91
N PRO A 109 6.35 -20.27 -29.26
CA PRO A 109 5.76 -21.39 -29.96
C PRO A 109 6.33 -22.67 -29.38
N GLU A 110 5.49 -23.64 -28.95
CA GLU A 110 5.96 -24.93 -28.48
C GLU A 110 7.04 -25.41 -29.46
N ASP A 111 8.28 -25.51 -28.97
CA ASP A 111 9.38 -25.99 -29.79
C ASP A 111 9.06 -27.47 -30.07
N PRO A 112 8.78 -27.85 -31.34
CA PRO A 112 8.42 -29.22 -31.69
C PRO A 112 9.50 -30.24 -31.33
N THR A 113 10.69 -29.77 -30.93
CA THR A 113 11.81 -30.60 -30.50
C THR A 113 11.83 -30.89 -28.98
N GLN A 114 10.93 -30.30 -28.19
CA GLN A 114 10.87 -30.57 -26.74
C GLN A 114 10.32 -31.99 -26.49
N PRO A 115 11.14 -32.94 -25.99
CA PRO A 115 10.69 -34.31 -25.73
C PRO A 115 9.64 -34.34 -24.61
N PRO A 116 8.68 -35.29 -24.63
CA PRO A 116 7.63 -35.34 -23.62
C PRO A 116 8.25 -35.47 -22.23
N ALA A 117 7.89 -34.53 -21.34
CA ALA A 117 8.23 -34.61 -19.93
C ALA A 117 7.75 -35.97 -19.41
N SER A 118 8.71 -36.83 -19.08
CA SER A 118 8.46 -38.20 -18.65
C SER A 118 7.66 -38.15 -17.35
N ALA A 119 6.46 -38.71 -17.37
CA ALA A 119 5.65 -38.97 -16.20
C ALA A 119 6.26 -40.09 -15.35
#